data_AF-A0A9X1KYH6-F1
#
_entry.id   AF-A0A9X1KYH6-F1
#
_cell.length_a   1.000
_cell.length_b   1.000
_cell.length_c   1.000
_cell.angle_alpha   90.00
_cell.angle_beta   90.00
_cell.angle_gamma   90.00
#
_symmetry.space_group_name_H-M   'P 1'
#
loop_
_entity.id
_entity.type
_entity.pdbx_description
1 polymer ?
#
loop_
_entity_poly.entity_id
_entity_poly.type
_entity_poly.pdbx_seq_one_letter_code
_entity_poly.pdbx_strand_id
1 'polypeptide(L)'
;MKGICTIGFVALLLFTRCGGDGDDVQVNCADTGLKIQVTAVDYTDCGIPTGRIRVVGSGGSEPYSFSINSGESNTTGVFENLNTDYYTIIVRDKNGCTAEVETFVGSNEGIRAVAFTTASGCNETNGSIIVTARNGKEPYKYQLGENSNYQDSPEFYDLASGSYSIWVGDANDCFIGIYVDLLSGISFANDINDITSASCASSGCHDGSVNPNLSTLQGIQDNSQAVLASILDKSMPPDVPLTPDEIFQIECWIKDGAPDN
;
A
#
# COMPACT_ATOMS: atom_id res chain seq x y z
N MET A 1 61.21 33.58 68.11
CA MET A 1 61.40 33.63 66.65
C MET A 1 61.35 32.20 66.12
N LYS A 2 60.67 32.00 65.00
CA LYS A 2 60.35 30.70 64.38
C LYS A 2 61.61 29.88 64.10
N GLY A 3 61.44 28.57 64.23
CA GLY A 3 62.35 27.55 63.71
C GLY A 3 62.26 26.35 64.62
N ILE A 4 61.84 25.20 64.09
CA ILE A 4 62.25 23.84 64.47
C ILE A 4 61.36 22.87 63.67
N CYS A 5 61.99 22.18 62.72
CA CYS A 5 61.74 20.76 62.51
C CYS A 5 63.13 20.14 62.47
N THR A 6 63.53 19.50 63.55
CA THR A 6 64.77 18.71 63.59
C THR A 6 64.42 17.38 64.23
N ILE A 7 64.62 16.32 63.44
CA ILE A 7 64.32 14.93 63.75
C ILE A 7 65.41 14.40 64.69
N GLY A 8 65.02 13.80 65.81
CA GLY A 8 65.90 13.11 66.76
C GLY A 8 65.23 11.87 67.33
N PHE A 9 65.84 10.72 67.04
CA PHE A 9 65.49 9.35 67.44
C PHE A 9 65.22 9.17 68.95
N VAL A 10 64.03 8.69 69.32
CA VAL A 10 63.83 7.74 70.44
C VAL A 10 62.71 6.77 70.03
N ALA A 11 62.97 5.47 70.18
CA ALA A 11 62.09 4.38 69.81
C ALA A 11 60.76 4.41 70.57
N LEU A 12 59.65 4.47 69.83
CA LEU A 12 58.38 3.88 70.25
C LEU A 12 57.71 3.28 69.00
N LEU A 13 57.56 1.96 69.03
CA LEU A 13 56.82 1.17 68.04
C LEU A 13 55.42 1.74 67.84
N LEU A 14 55.20 2.44 66.72
CA LEU A 14 53.89 2.59 66.12
C LEU A 14 54.04 2.28 64.64
N PHE A 15 53.63 1.07 64.27
CA PHE A 15 53.23 0.75 62.91
C PHE A 15 52.11 1.72 62.52
N THR A 16 52.45 2.85 61.90
CA THR A 16 51.46 3.58 61.11
C THR A 16 51.41 2.88 59.76
N ARG A 17 50.50 1.91 59.68
CA ARG A 17 49.97 1.41 58.41
C ARG A 17 49.50 2.64 57.62
N CYS A 18 50.22 3.02 56.57
CA CYS A 18 49.54 3.61 55.43
C CYS A 18 48.74 2.46 54.84
N GLY A 19 47.44 2.45 55.15
CA GLY A 19 46.49 1.66 54.41
C GLY A 19 46.67 1.98 52.94
N GLY A 20 46.65 0.94 52.10
CA GLY A 20 46.36 1.14 50.71
C GLY A 20 44.95 1.71 50.65
N ASP A 21 44.85 3.03 50.60
CA ASP A 21 43.71 3.68 49.99
C ASP A 21 43.84 3.29 48.51
N GLY A 22 43.15 2.20 48.17
CA GLY A 22 42.68 2.02 46.81
C GLY A 22 41.78 3.21 46.54
N ASP A 23 42.37 4.33 46.14
CA ASP A 23 41.71 5.36 45.37
C ASP A 23 41.29 4.64 44.09
N ASP A 24 40.11 4.04 44.17
CA ASP A 24 39.32 3.67 43.02
C ASP A 24 39.13 4.97 42.26
N VAL A 25 39.94 5.16 41.22
CA VAL A 25 39.85 6.30 40.31
C VAL A 25 38.51 6.15 39.61
N GLN A 26 37.46 6.68 40.24
CA GLN A 26 36.11 6.72 39.70
C GLN A 26 36.20 7.50 38.39
N VAL A 27 36.03 6.80 37.26
CA VAL A 27 36.05 7.41 35.94
C VAL A 27 34.87 8.38 35.86
N ASN A 28 35.15 9.68 35.80
CA ASN A 28 34.11 10.67 35.60
C ASN A 28 33.64 10.63 34.15
N CYS A 29 32.45 10.08 33.92
CA CYS A 29 31.88 9.95 32.59
C CYS A 29 31.72 11.29 31.86
N ALA A 30 31.58 12.41 32.58
CA ALA A 30 31.48 13.74 31.99
C ALA A 30 32.74 14.15 31.21
N ASP A 31 33.91 13.64 31.58
CA ASP A 31 35.19 14.01 30.98
C ASP A 31 35.60 13.09 29.82
N THR A 32 34.89 11.98 29.63
CA THR A 32 35.21 10.98 28.60
C THR A 32 34.93 11.48 27.18
N GLY A 33 34.03 12.44 27.03
CA GLY A 33 33.60 12.95 25.73
C GLY A 33 32.90 11.89 24.87
N LEU A 34 32.35 10.84 25.50
CA LEU A 34 31.60 9.78 24.81
C LEU A 34 30.41 10.40 24.06
N LYS A 35 30.31 10.09 22.78
CA LYS A 35 29.26 10.54 21.87
C LYS A 35 28.77 9.38 21.03
N ILE A 36 27.52 9.48 20.63
CA ILE A 36 26.89 8.62 19.63
C ILE A 36 26.41 9.48 18.47
N GLN A 37 26.56 8.96 17.26
CA GLN A 37 26.08 9.60 16.05
C GLN A 37 25.32 8.59 15.19
N VAL A 38 24.12 8.98 14.74
CA VAL A 38 23.40 8.26 13.70
C VAL A 38 24.05 8.56 12.35
N THR A 39 24.45 7.51 11.65
CA THR A 39 25.15 7.59 10.36
C THR A 39 24.25 7.21 9.18
N ALA A 40 23.25 6.36 9.40
CA ALA A 40 22.25 6.02 8.41
C ALA A 40 20.95 5.59 9.09
N VAL A 41 19.82 5.88 8.44
CA VAL A 41 18.50 5.37 8.78
C VAL A 41 17.82 4.95 7.48
N ASP A 42 17.54 3.67 7.34
CA ASP A 42 16.75 3.11 6.25
C ASP A 42 15.30 2.99 6.73
N TYR A 43 14.35 3.46 5.92
CA TYR A 43 12.93 3.48 6.25
C TYR A 43 12.30 2.10 6.03
N THR A 44 11.13 1.86 6.64
CA THR A 44 10.33 0.68 6.31
C THR A 44 9.71 0.82 4.94
N ASP A 45 9.59 -0.30 4.23
CA ASP A 45 8.86 -0.38 2.96
C ASP A 45 7.54 -1.11 3.19
N CYS A 46 6.45 -0.58 2.63
CA CYS A 46 5.13 -1.24 2.66
C CYS A 46 4.57 -1.61 4.04
N GLY A 47 5.00 -0.93 5.10
CA GLY A 47 4.63 -1.29 6.48
C GLY A 47 5.22 -2.63 6.95
N ILE A 48 6.18 -3.18 6.21
CA ILE A 48 6.99 -4.33 6.62
C ILE A 48 8.15 -3.78 7.47
N PRO A 49 8.50 -4.43 8.59
CA PRO A 49 9.62 -4.01 9.44
C PRO A 49 10.96 -4.31 8.74
N THR A 50 11.32 -3.53 7.73
CA THR A 50 12.62 -3.56 7.04
C THR A 50 13.54 -2.42 7.46
N GLY A 51 13.08 -1.55 8.35
CA GLY A 51 13.82 -0.38 8.80
C GLY A 51 15.14 -0.77 9.44
N ARG A 52 16.14 0.10 9.29
CA ARG A 52 17.48 -0.13 9.80
C ARG A 52 18.12 1.15 10.30
N ILE A 53 18.80 1.06 11.43
CA ILE A 53 19.53 2.18 12.03
C ILE A 53 21.00 1.78 12.11
N ARG A 54 21.89 2.70 11.69
CA ARG A 54 23.33 2.57 11.90
C ARG A 54 23.87 3.73 12.71
N VAL A 55 24.52 3.41 13.83
CA VAL A 55 25.18 4.37 14.72
C VAL A 55 26.68 4.10 14.82
N VAL A 56 27.43 5.12 15.21
CA VAL A 56 28.83 5.01 15.60
C VAL A 56 29.06 5.70 16.93
N GLY A 57 29.91 5.10 17.77
CA GLY A 57 30.41 5.68 19.00
C GLY A 57 31.73 6.42 18.75
N SER A 58 31.99 7.48 19.52
CA SER A 58 33.29 8.16 19.53
C SER A 58 33.58 8.75 20.92
N GLY A 59 34.85 8.94 21.27
CA GLY A 59 35.25 9.35 22.63
C GLY A 59 35.14 8.21 23.65
N GLY A 60 35.45 8.46 24.92
CA GLY A 60 35.47 7.42 25.95
C GLY A 60 36.46 6.28 25.69
N SER A 61 36.20 5.13 26.32
CA SER A 61 37.09 3.96 26.27
C SER A 61 36.46 2.76 25.56
N GLU A 62 37.08 2.29 24.48
CA GLU A 62 36.67 1.07 23.79
C GLU A 62 36.82 -0.21 24.67
N PRO A 63 36.04 -1.27 24.42
CA PRO A 63 35.04 -1.40 23.35
C PRO A 63 33.70 -0.71 23.67
N TYR A 64 32.96 -0.38 22.61
CA TYR A 64 31.58 0.12 22.73
C TYR A 64 30.56 -1.01 22.61
N SER A 65 29.46 -0.88 23.34
CA SER A 65 28.23 -1.64 23.15
C SER A 65 27.07 -0.68 22.90
N PHE A 66 26.21 -1.01 21.95
CA PHE A 66 25.03 -0.24 21.58
C PHE A 66 23.79 -1.01 21.99
N SER A 67 22.77 -0.33 22.52
CA SER A 67 21.45 -0.90 22.77
C SER A 67 20.35 0.01 22.22
N ILE A 68 19.20 -0.58 21.89
CA ILE A 68 18.05 0.12 21.31
C ILE A 68 16.80 -0.05 22.17
N ASN A 69 16.07 1.04 22.50
CA ASN A 69 14.83 1.05 23.27
C ASN A 69 14.84 0.16 24.54
N SER A 70 16.00 0.08 25.22
CA SER A 70 16.27 -0.81 26.37
C SER A 70 16.19 -2.33 26.10
N GLY A 71 16.19 -2.75 24.83
CA GLY A 71 16.11 -4.14 24.38
C GLY A 71 17.42 -4.68 23.84
N GLU A 72 17.42 -5.04 22.55
CA GLU A 72 18.56 -5.68 21.88
C GLU A 72 19.84 -4.85 22.01
N SER A 73 20.98 -5.54 22.16
CA SER A 73 22.29 -4.94 22.27
C SER A 73 23.29 -5.61 21.32
N ASN A 74 24.17 -4.83 20.70
CA ASN A 74 25.25 -5.34 19.85
C ASN A 74 26.51 -4.46 19.94
N THR A 75 27.57 -4.86 19.25
CA THR A 75 28.84 -4.09 19.18
C THR A 75 29.08 -3.46 17.81
N THR A 76 28.20 -3.70 16.84
CA THR A 76 28.33 -3.21 15.46
C THR A 76 27.69 -1.84 15.26
N GLY A 77 26.76 -1.45 16.14
CA GLY A 77 25.95 -0.25 16.00
C GLY A 77 24.90 -0.36 14.89
N VAL A 78 24.56 -1.57 14.44
CA VAL A 78 23.58 -1.82 13.38
C VAL A 78 22.37 -2.53 13.97
N PHE A 79 21.18 -1.95 13.81
CA PHE A 79 19.90 -2.54 14.20
C PHE A 79 19.03 -2.68 12.95
N GLU A 80 18.46 -3.86 12.74
CA GLU A 80 17.70 -4.22 11.53
C GLU A 80 16.30 -4.73 11.90
N ASN A 81 15.44 -4.89 10.91
CA ASN A 81 14.05 -5.33 11.08
C ASN A 81 13.21 -4.43 11.99
N LEU A 82 13.43 -3.12 11.90
CA LEU A 82 12.74 -2.12 12.71
C LEU A 82 11.42 -1.72 12.05
N ASN A 83 10.40 -1.48 12.88
CA ASN A 83 9.13 -0.91 12.45
C ASN A 83 9.26 0.62 12.31
N THR A 84 8.22 1.25 11.77
CA THR A 84 8.10 2.71 11.82
C THR A 84 7.87 3.15 13.26
N ASP A 85 8.89 3.72 13.90
CA ASP A 85 8.81 4.25 15.26
C ASP A 85 10.00 5.18 15.59
N TYR A 86 9.91 5.84 16.74
CA TYR A 86 11.04 6.49 17.38
C TYR A 86 11.89 5.47 18.14
N TYR A 87 13.20 5.58 17.98
CA TYR A 87 14.18 4.71 18.59
C TYR A 87 15.20 5.54 19.37
N THR A 88 15.37 5.20 20.64
CA THR A 88 16.44 5.68 21.51
C THR A 88 17.57 4.66 21.50
N ILE A 89 18.74 5.07 21.02
CA ILE A 89 19.94 4.24 20.98
C ILE A 89 20.92 4.74 22.02
N ILE A 90 21.43 3.83 22.84
CA ILE A 90 22.40 4.11 23.89
C ILE A 90 23.72 3.44 23.52
N VAL A 91 24.81 4.20 23.48
CA VAL A 91 26.16 3.66 23.48
C VAL A 91 26.67 3.58 24.91
N ARG A 92 27.33 2.49 25.27
CA ARG A 92 28.07 2.30 26.51
C ARG A 92 29.53 1.96 26.21
N ASP A 93 30.45 2.60 26.92
CA ASP A 93 31.88 2.33 26.82
C ASP A 93 32.36 1.29 27.85
N LYS A 94 33.64 0.90 27.80
CA LYS A 94 34.23 -0.10 28.70
C LYS A 94 34.16 0.29 30.18
N ASN A 95 34.20 1.58 30.47
CA ASN A 95 34.19 2.11 31.84
C ASN A 95 32.75 2.28 32.37
N GLY A 96 31.73 1.94 31.57
CA GLY A 96 30.32 2.01 31.94
C GLY A 96 29.66 3.35 31.64
N CYS A 97 30.37 4.29 31.00
CA CYS A 97 29.82 5.58 30.61
C CYS A 97 28.84 5.42 29.45
N THR A 98 27.75 6.20 29.46
CA THR A 98 26.69 6.10 28.45
C THR A 98 26.41 7.42 27.76
N ALA A 99 26.09 7.36 26.47
CA ALA A 99 25.51 8.47 25.72
C ALA A 99 24.33 7.97 24.89
N GLU A 100 23.36 8.82 24.61
CA GLU A 100 22.14 8.45 23.89
C GLU A 100 21.86 9.36 22.70
N VAL A 101 21.13 8.82 21.73
CA VAL A 101 20.57 9.56 20.59
C VAL A 101 19.20 9.01 20.26
N GLU A 102 18.29 9.90 19.89
CA GLU A 102 16.98 9.53 19.37
C GLU A 102 16.94 9.69 17.86
N THR A 103 16.27 8.77 17.18
CA THR A 103 16.03 8.85 15.75
C THR A 103 14.68 8.24 15.39
N PHE A 104 14.17 8.54 14.20
CA PHE A 104 12.88 8.07 13.72
C PHE A 104 13.08 7.24 12.47
N VAL A 105 12.59 6.00 12.49
CA VAL A 105 12.45 5.19 11.28
C VAL A 105 11.09 5.51 10.69
N GLY A 106 11.09 6.16 9.52
CA GLY A 106 9.87 6.45 8.78
C GLY A 106 9.38 5.26 7.96
N SER A 107 8.30 5.47 7.23
CA SER A 107 7.82 4.56 6.20
C SER A 107 7.81 5.26 4.85
N ASN A 108 8.30 4.59 3.81
CA ASN A 108 8.11 5.08 2.45
C ASN A 108 6.61 4.95 2.11
N GLU A 109 6.00 6.02 1.59
CA GLU A 109 4.58 5.98 1.21
C GLU A 109 4.36 4.84 0.21
N GLY A 110 3.50 3.88 0.58
CA GLY A 110 3.16 2.76 -0.28
C GLY A 110 2.53 3.20 -1.60
N ILE A 111 2.58 2.29 -2.58
CA ILE A 111 2.03 2.49 -3.92
C ILE A 111 0.52 2.74 -3.84
N ARG A 112 0.03 3.68 -4.64
CA ARG A 112 -1.40 3.87 -4.91
C ARG A 112 -1.66 3.62 -6.38
N ALA A 113 -2.69 2.86 -6.69
CA ALA A 113 -3.08 2.55 -8.06
C ALA A 113 -4.56 2.85 -8.30
N VAL A 114 -4.88 3.35 -9.49
CA VAL A 114 -6.24 3.54 -9.99
C VAL A 114 -6.31 2.97 -11.41
N ALA A 115 -7.35 2.22 -11.73
CA ALA A 115 -7.59 1.68 -13.06
C ALA A 115 -8.72 2.47 -13.77
N PHE A 116 -8.53 2.69 -15.06
CA PHE A 116 -9.52 3.26 -15.96
C PHE A 116 -9.85 2.23 -17.04
N THR A 117 -11.13 2.04 -17.35
CA THR A 117 -11.58 1.02 -18.30
C THR A 117 -12.16 1.67 -19.55
N THR A 118 -11.93 1.03 -20.69
CA THR A 118 -12.69 1.22 -21.92
C THR A 118 -13.49 -0.05 -22.13
N ALA A 119 -14.80 0.11 -22.28
CA ALA A 119 -15.74 -0.99 -22.38
C ALA A 119 -15.49 -1.83 -23.63
N SER A 120 -15.79 -3.13 -23.55
CA SER A 120 -15.66 -4.09 -24.67
C SER A 120 -17.00 -4.30 -25.36
N GLY A 121 -17.06 -4.52 -26.66
CA GLY A 121 -18.32 -4.94 -27.31
C GLY A 121 -18.85 -6.26 -26.72
N CYS A 122 -20.14 -6.54 -26.88
CA CYS A 122 -20.71 -7.81 -26.45
C CYS A 122 -20.02 -8.99 -27.14
N ASN A 123 -19.51 -9.95 -26.35
CA ASN A 123 -18.66 -11.06 -26.82
C ASN A 123 -17.41 -10.64 -27.61
N GLU A 124 -17.07 -9.35 -27.60
CA GLU A 124 -15.82 -8.87 -28.13
C GLU A 124 -14.77 -8.88 -27.03
N THR A 125 -13.52 -8.88 -27.45
CA THR A 125 -12.37 -8.69 -26.57
C THR A 125 -11.75 -7.33 -26.78
N ASN A 126 -12.41 -6.37 -27.43
CA ASN A 126 -11.79 -5.08 -27.77
C ASN A 126 -11.74 -4.06 -26.61
N GLY A 127 -12.02 -4.46 -25.36
CA GLY A 127 -11.91 -3.61 -24.19
C GLY A 127 -10.46 -3.40 -23.75
N SER A 128 -10.24 -2.39 -22.91
CA SER A 128 -8.91 -2.10 -22.36
C SER A 128 -8.96 -1.58 -20.93
N ILE A 129 -7.88 -1.81 -20.18
CA ILE A 129 -7.66 -1.24 -18.86
C ILE A 129 -6.33 -0.48 -18.86
N ILE A 130 -6.33 0.76 -18.36
CA ILE A 130 -5.12 1.57 -18.17
C ILE A 130 -4.97 1.86 -16.68
N VAL A 131 -3.79 1.58 -16.13
CA VAL A 131 -3.51 1.74 -14.70
C VAL A 131 -2.62 2.96 -14.46
N THR A 132 -3.00 3.83 -13.54
CA THR A 132 -2.14 4.92 -13.05
C THR A 132 -1.63 4.57 -11.66
N ALA A 133 -0.31 4.44 -11.52
CA ALA A 133 0.37 4.28 -10.24
C ALA A 133 0.97 5.61 -9.77
N ARG A 134 0.96 5.84 -8.45
CA ARG A 134 1.57 7.01 -7.77
C ARG A 134 2.18 6.56 -6.45
N ASN A 135 3.07 7.40 -5.89
CA ASN A 135 3.85 7.10 -4.67
C ASN A 135 4.73 5.86 -4.83
N GLY A 136 5.35 5.34 -3.77
CA GLY A 136 6.32 4.25 -3.88
C GLY A 136 7.56 4.64 -4.71
N LYS A 137 8.31 3.64 -5.17
CA LYS A 137 9.58 3.84 -5.87
C LYS A 137 9.56 3.29 -7.30
N GLU A 138 9.72 4.15 -8.29
CA GLU A 138 9.84 3.75 -9.69
C GLU A 138 11.08 2.87 -9.98
N PRO A 139 11.03 2.01 -11.01
CA PRO A 139 9.91 1.78 -11.93
C PRO A 139 8.79 0.90 -11.34
N TYR A 140 7.57 1.09 -11.85
CA TYR A 140 6.42 0.24 -11.53
C TYR A 140 6.31 -0.96 -12.47
N LYS A 141 5.70 -2.03 -11.97
CA LYS A 141 5.34 -3.23 -12.72
C LYS A 141 3.86 -3.53 -12.54
N TYR A 142 3.20 -3.99 -13.59
CA TYR A 142 1.76 -4.22 -13.61
C TYR A 142 1.46 -5.67 -13.98
N GLN A 143 0.46 -6.28 -13.36
CA GLN A 143 0.03 -7.65 -13.63
C GLN A 143 -1.49 -7.71 -13.62
N LEU A 144 -2.09 -8.39 -14.61
CA LEU A 144 -3.54 -8.57 -14.72
C LEU A 144 -3.92 -10.01 -14.33
N GLY A 145 -4.59 -10.16 -13.19
CA GLY A 145 -4.90 -11.47 -12.61
C GLY A 145 -3.68 -12.11 -11.92
N GLU A 146 -3.93 -13.08 -11.05
CA GLU A 146 -2.88 -13.69 -10.22
C GLU A 146 -1.91 -14.61 -11.01
N ASN A 147 -2.31 -15.07 -12.20
CA ASN A 147 -1.58 -16.06 -12.99
C ASN A 147 -0.88 -15.49 -14.24
N SER A 148 -0.87 -14.16 -14.43
CA SER A 148 -0.15 -13.53 -15.54
C SER A 148 1.26 -13.09 -15.13
N ASN A 149 2.09 -12.69 -16.09
CA ASN A 149 3.41 -12.12 -15.79
C ASN A 149 3.31 -10.61 -15.57
N TYR A 150 4.19 -10.08 -14.75
CA TYR A 150 4.38 -8.64 -14.62
C TYR A 150 4.95 -8.03 -15.92
N GLN A 151 4.42 -6.88 -16.31
CA GLN A 151 4.84 -6.08 -17.45
C GLN A 151 5.17 -4.64 -17.03
N ASP A 152 5.97 -3.94 -17.83
CA ASP A 152 6.30 -2.52 -17.63
C ASP A 152 5.19 -1.58 -18.10
N SER A 153 4.37 -2.02 -19.07
CA SER A 153 3.27 -1.22 -19.59
C SER A 153 2.11 -1.17 -18.59
N PRO A 154 1.52 0.01 -18.32
CA PRO A 154 0.30 0.12 -17.52
C PRO A 154 -0.97 -0.26 -18.28
N GLU A 155 -0.86 -0.66 -19.55
CA GLU A 155 -1.99 -0.87 -20.45
C GLU A 155 -2.23 -2.36 -20.69
N PHE A 156 -3.48 -2.77 -20.56
CA PHE A 156 -3.97 -4.10 -20.88
C PHE A 156 -5.05 -3.98 -21.96
N TYR A 157 -4.89 -4.75 -23.04
CA TYR A 157 -5.78 -4.77 -24.20
C TYR A 157 -6.36 -6.15 -24.40
N ASP A 158 -7.25 -6.26 -25.38
CA ASP A 158 -7.85 -7.52 -25.80
C ASP A 158 -8.68 -8.19 -24.66
N LEU A 159 -9.37 -7.35 -23.86
CA LEU A 159 -10.18 -7.76 -22.71
C LEU A 159 -11.67 -7.81 -23.03
N ALA A 160 -12.32 -8.92 -22.66
CA ALA A 160 -13.78 -9.03 -22.62
C ALA A 160 -14.37 -8.37 -21.36
N SER A 161 -15.67 -8.14 -21.34
CA SER A 161 -16.35 -7.62 -20.15
C SER A 161 -16.26 -8.61 -18.98
N GLY A 162 -16.08 -8.08 -17.77
CA GLY A 162 -15.88 -8.88 -16.56
C GLY A 162 -15.10 -8.14 -15.48
N SER A 163 -14.91 -8.83 -14.35
CA SER A 163 -14.14 -8.32 -13.21
C SER A 163 -12.67 -8.74 -13.31
N TYR A 164 -11.77 -7.78 -13.15
CA TYR A 164 -10.34 -7.97 -13.22
C TYR A 164 -9.67 -7.60 -11.90
N SER A 165 -8.76 -8.45 -11.42
CA SER A 165 -7.80 -8.10 -10.38
C SER A 165 -6.51 -7.60 -11.04
N ILE A 166 -5.93 -6.54 -10.49
CA ILE A 166 -4.71 -5.92 -10.99
C ILE A 166 -3.74 -5.78 -9.84
N TRP A 167 -2.52 -6.26 -10.03
CA TRP A 167 -1.43 -6.09 -9.09
C TRP A 167 -0.43 -5.06 -9.64
N VAL A 168 -0.07 -4.10 -8.80
CA VAL A 168 0.93 -3.08 -9.11
C VAL A 168 2.07 -3.22 -8.12
N GLY A 169 3.26 -3.46 -8.64
CA GLY A 169 4.52 -3.54 -7.91
C GLY A 169 5.40 -2.31 -8.15
N ASP A 170 6.30 -2.00 -7.22
CA ASP A 170 7.35 -0.98 -7.39
C ASP A 170 8.76 -1.58 -7.20
N ALA A 171 9.79 -0.74 -7.28
CA ALA A 171 11.19 -1.16 -7.20
C ALA A 171 11.70 -1.47 -5.77
N ASN A 172 10.87 -1.31 -4.75
CA ASN A 172 11.13 -1.75 -3.37
C ASN A 172 10.38 -3.05 -3.04
N ASP A 173 9.87 -3.77 -4.05
CA ASP A 173 9.08 -4.99 -3.89
C ASP A 173 7.79 -4.77 -3.07
N CYS A 174 7.27 -3.55 -3.11
CA CYS A 174 5.95 -3.21 -2.61
C CYS A 174 4.88 -3.64 -3.62
N PHE A 175 3.75 -4.18 -3.15
CA PHE A 175 2.64 -4.59 -4.02
C PHE A 175 1.29 -4.11 -3.49
N ILE A 176 0.42 -3.67 -4.41
CA ILE A 176 -0.98 -3.39 -4.14
C ILE A 176 -1.89 -4.09 -5.16
N GLY A 177 -2.96 -4.71 -4.67
CA GLY A 177 -4.02 -5.30 -5.49
C GLY A 177 -5.23 -4.37 -5.57
N ILE A 178 -5.73 -4.11 -6.77
CA ILE A 178 -6.99 -3.39 -7.01
C ILE A 178 -7.93 -4.25 -7.84
N TYR A 179 -9.23 -4.03 -7.70
CA TYR A 179 -10.27 -4.67 -8.51
C TYR A 179 -10.97 -3.64 -9.38
N VAL A 180 -11.29 -4.01 -10.60
CA VAL A 180 -12.04 -3.16 -11.53
C VAL A 180 -12.97 -4.01 -12.39
N ASP A 181 -14.16 -3.48 -12.67
CA ASP A 181 -15.11 -4.08 -13.59
C ASP A 181 -14.98 -3.39 -14.96
N LEU A 182 -14.72 -4.19 -16.00
CA LEU A 182 -14.80 -3.77 -17.39
C LEU A 182 -16.20 -4.10 -17.90
N LEU A 183 -16.99 -3.06 -18.17
CA LEU A 183 -18.35 -3.21 -18.68
C LEU A 183 -18.36 -3.52 -20.17
N SER A 184 -19.44 -4.09 -20.68
CA SER A 184 -19.65 -4.14 -22.13
C SER A 184 -20.14 -2.79 -22.65
N GLY A 185 -19.55 -2.33 -23.75
CA GLY A 185 -19.76 -1.07 -24.42
C GLY A 185 -20.77 -1.26 -25.54
N ILE A 186 -22.04 -1.32 -25.18
CA ILE A 186 -23.10 -1.11 -26.16
C ILE A 186 -23.46 0.37 -26.14
N SER A 187 -23.30 1.05 -27.27
CA SER A 187 -23.91 2.37 -27.49
C SER A 187 -24.99 2.26 -28.57
N PHE A 188 -26.26 2.09 -28.17
CA PHE A 188 -27.41 2.20 -29.08
C PHE A 188 -27.99 3.61 -29.17
N ALA A 189 -27.22 4.65 -28.78
CA ALA A 189 -27.70 6.04 -28.71
C ALA A 189 -28.32 6.58 -30.02
N ASN A 190 -28.08 5.93 -31.17
CA ASN A 190 -28.64 6.31 -32.47
C ASN A 190 -29.87 5.49 -32.91
N ASP A 191 -30.23 4.41 -32.21
CA ASP A 191 -31.34 3.50 -32.56
C ASP A 191 -32.48 3.48 -31.51
N ILE A 192 -32.36 4.27 -30.43
CA ILE A 192 -33.47 4.48 -29.49
C ILE A 192 -34.49 5.40 -30.18
N ASN A 193 -35.49 4.79 -30.81
CA ASN A 193 -36.67 5.52 -31.27
C ASN A 193 -37.54 5.86 -30.05
N ASP A 194 -37.82 7.14 -29.84
CA ASP A 194 -38.77 7.62 -28.84
C ASP A 194 -40.14 6.99 -29.12
N ILE A 195 -40.54 6.00 -28.30
CA ILE A 195 -41.84 5.34 -28.43
C ILE A 195 -42.91 6.29 -27.89
N THR A 196 -43.29 7.26 -28.71
CA THR A 196 -44.46 8.09 -28.44
C THR A 196 -45.73 7.30 -28.74
N SER A 197 -46.86 7.69 -28.13
CA SER A 197 -48.17 7.05 -28.34
C SER A 197 -48.63 6.98 -29.81
N ALA A 198 -48.07 7.83 -30.69
CA ALA A 198 -48.33 7.80 -32.12
C ALA A 198 -47.70 6.58 -32.83
N SER A 199 -46.58 6.08 -32.33
CA SER A 199 -45.81 4.96 -32.90
C SER A 199 -46.51 3.61 -32.69
N CYS A 200 -47.25 3.47 -31.58
CA CYS A 200 -48.00 2.27 -31.20
C CYS A 200 -49.07 1.86 -32.22
N ALA A 201 -49.59 2.82 -33.01
CA ALA A 201 -50.61 2.58 -34.01
C ALA A 201 -50.08 1.87 -35.28
N SER A 202 -48.77 1.96 -35.54
CA SER A 202 -48.11 1.42 -36.75
C SER A 202 -47.24 0.20 -36.49
N SER A 203 -46.72 0.01 -35.28
CA SER A 203 -45.87 -1.13 -34.90
C SER A 203 -46.63 -2.29 -34.24
N GLY A 204 -47.94 -2.16 -33.99
CA GLY A 204 -48.72 -3.22 -33.37
C GLY A 204 -48.42 -3.43 -31.89
N CYS A 205 -48.13 -2.36 -31.14
CA CYS A 205 -48.22 -2.44 -29.68
C CYS A 205 -49.62 -2.94 -29.33
N HIS A 206 -49.71 -4.06 -28.61
CA HIS A 206 -50.98 -4.61 -28.14
C HIS A 206 -51.81 -3.50 -27.47
N ASP A 207 -52.89 -3.09 -28.16
CA ASP A 207 -54.07 -2.29 -27.75
C ASP A 207 -53.93 -1.06 -26.81
N GLY A 208 -52.71 -0.64 -26.46
CA GLY A 208 -52.48 0.45 -25.52
C GLY A 208 -52.80 0.12 -24.05
N SER A 209 -53.01 -1.14 -23.67
CA SER A 209 -53.34 -1.48 -22.27
C SER A 209 -52.13 -1.70 -21.34
N VAL A 210 -50.89 -1.71 -21.86
CA VAL A 210 -49.69 -1.92 -21.04
C VAL A 210 -48.66 -0.85 -21.38
N ASN A 211 -48.65 0.23 -20.60
CA ASN A 211 -47.57 1.20 -20.62
C ASN A 211 -46.46 0.70 -19.67
N PRO A 212 -45.28 0.34 -20.17
CA PRO A 212 -44.20 -0.05 -19.28
C PRO A 212 -43.84 1.13 -18.37
N ASN A 213 -43.74 0.89 -17.07
CA ASN A 213 -43.39 1.95 -16.12
C ASN A 213 -41.89 2.28 -16.26
N LEU A 214 -41.53 3.10 -17.23
CA LEU A 214 -40.14 3.52 -17.46
C LEU A 214 -39.71 4.68 -16.54
N SER A 215 -40.56 5.10 -15.60
CA SER A 215 -40.28 6.26 -14.73
C SER A 215 -39.47 5.92 -13.47
N THR A 216 -39.24 4.64 -13.20
CA THR A 216 -38.43 4.17 -12.07
C THR A 216 -37.48 3.06 -12.50
N LEU A 217 -36.31 2.97 -11.87
CA LEU A 217 -35.34 1.90 -12.13
C LEU A 217 -35.96 0.50 -12.02
N GLN A 218 -36.83 0.29 -11.02
CA GLN A 218 -37.55 -0.97 -10.86
C GLN A 218 -38.52 -1.24 -12.02
N GLY A 219 -39.26 -0.24 -12.48
CA GLY A 219 -40.19 -0.42 -13.60
C GLY A 219 -39.47 -0.61 -14.95
N ILE A 220 -38.29 -0.02 -15.11
CA ILE A 220 -37.37 -0.29 -16.23
C ILE A 220 -36.88 -1.75 -16.17
N GLN A 221 -36.44 -2.21 -14.99
CA GLN A 221 -36.01 -3.60 -14.78
C GLN A 221 -37.15 -4.60 -15.03
N ASP A 222 -38.34 -4.35 -14.51
CA ASP A 222 -39.52 -5.21 -14.69
C ASP A 222 -39.94 -5.27 -16.18
N ASN A 223 -39.90 -4.13 -16.89
CA ASN A 223 -40.17 -4.10 -18.32
C ASN A 223 -39.11 -4.85 -19.13
N SER A 224 -37.82 -4.68 -18.80
CA SER A 224 -36.73 -5.38 -19.47
C SER A 224 -36.83 -6.90 -19.30
N GLN A 225 -37.27 -7.39 -18.13
CA GLN A 225 -37.54 -8.80 -17.89
C GLN A 225 -38.75 -9.32 -18.69
N ALA A 226 -39.81 -8.50 -18.83
CA ALA A 226 -40.97 -8.84 -19.64
C ALA A 226 -40.63 -8.91 -21.15
N VAL A 227 -39.81 -7.99 -21.65
CA VAL A 227 -39.28 -8.00 -23.02
C VAL A 227 -38.41 -9.23 -23.24
N LEU A 228 -37.49 -9.52 -22.32
CA LEU A 228 -36.63 -10.72 -22.37
C LEU A 228 -37.46 -12.01 -22.42
N ALA A 229 -38.50 -12.13 -21.59
CA ALA A 229 -39.40 -13.28 -21.60
C ALA A 229 -40.14 -13.42 -22.94
N SER A 230 -40.60 -12.31 -23.51
CA SER A 230 -41.35 -12.27 -24.77
C SER A 230 -40.47 -12.55 -26.01
N ILE A 231 -39.16 -12.28 -25.90
CA ILE A 231 -38.17 -12.66 -26.91
C ILE A 231 -37.87 -14.16 -26.83
N LEU A 232 -37.67 -14.70 -25.62
CA LEU A 232 -37.39 -16.11 -25.39
C LEU A 232 -38.56 -17.03 -25.76
N ASP A 233 -39.80 -16.57 -25.56
CA ASP A 233 -41.01 -17.31 -25.93
C ASP A 233 -41.49 -17.06 -27.38
N LYS A 234 -40.80 -16.18 -28.12
CA LYS A 234 -41.09 -15.77 -29.50
C LYS A 234 -42.46 -15.09 -29.68
N SER A 235 -43.01 -14.50 -28.63
CA SER A 235 -44.29 -13.78 -28.68
C SER A 235 -44.16 -12.34 -29.18
N MET A 236 -42.96 -11.76 -29.25
CA MET A 236 -42.69 -10.46 -29.90
C MET A 236 -42.47 -10.59 -31.42
N PRO A 237 -43.24 -9.88 -32.28
CA PRO A 237 -42.99 -9.83 -33.72
C PRO A 237 -42.05 -8.66 -34.06
N PRO A 238 -41.23 -8.83 -35.11
CA PRO A 238 -41.67 -8.33 -36.41
C PRO A 238 -42.03 -9.50 -37.33
N ASP A 239 -42.57 -9.23 -38.52
CA ASP A 239 -42.92 -10.25 -39.54
C ASP A 239 -41.73 -11.15 -40.00
N VAL A 240 -40.56 -11.01 -39.38
CA VAL A 240 -39.36 -11.83 -39.52
C VAL A 240 -38.88 -12.24 -38.13
N PRO A 241 -38.69 -13.54 -37.84
CA PRO A 241 -38.15 -13.99 -36.56
C PRO A 241 -36.77 -13.37 -36.31
N LEU A 242 -36.56 -12.82 -35.11
CA LEU A 242 -35.24 -12.39 -34.68
C LEU A 242 -34.25 -13.56 -34.78
N THR A 243 -33.09 -13.28 -35.31
CA THR A 243 -31.97 -14.23 -35.32
C THR A 243 -31.47 -14.47 -33.89
N PRO A 244 -30.86 -15.63 -33.61
CA PRO A 244 -30.23 -15.88 -32.31
C PRO A 244 -29.24 -14.78 -31.88
N ASP A 245 -28.56 -14.16 -32.85
CA ASP A 245 -27.60 -13.08 -32.60
C ASP A 245 -28.29 -11.78 -32.17
N GLU A 246 -29.41 -11.42 -32.81
CA GLU A 246 -30.20 -10.23 -32.44
C GLU A 246 -30.82 -10.36 -31.05
N ILE A 247 -31.37 -11.55 -30.74
CA ILE A 247 -31.89 -11.87 -29.41
C ILE A 247 -30.80 -11.65 -28.36
N PHE A 248 -29.63 -12.23 -28.59
CA PHE A 248 -28.49 -12.16 -27.67
C PHE A 248 -27.99 -10.73 -27.44
N GLN A 249 -27.93 -9.89 -28.48
CA GLN A 249 -27.53 -8.48 -28.34
C GLN A 249 -28.50 -7.69 -27.45
N ILE A 250 -29.80 -7.97 -27.55
CA ILE A 250 -30.82 -7.35 -26.68
C ILE A 250 -30.65 -7.81 -25.23
N GLU A 251 -30.38 -9.10 -24.98
CA GLU A 251 -30.13 -9.60 -23.61
C GLU A 251 -28.87 -8.97 -22.98
N CYS A 252 -27.82 -8.77 -23.79
CA CYS A 252 -26.57 -8.15 -23.37
C CYS A 252 -26.81 -6.69 -22.93
N TRP A 253 -27.56 -5.93 -23.72
CA TRP A 253 -27.91 -4.53 -23.43
C TRP A 253 -28.72 -4.33 -22.15
N ILE A 254 -29.69 -5.22 -21.91
CA ILE A 254 -30.51 -5.19 -20.69
C ILE A 254 -29.65 -5.45 -19.43
N LYS A 255 -28.69 -6.37 -19.51
CA LYS A 255 -27.82 -6.73 -18.37
C LYS A 255 -26.80 -5.65 -18.01
N ASP A 256 -26.34 -4.86 -18.98
CA ASP A 256 -25.40 -3.75 -18.77
C ASP A 256 -26.06 -2.47 -18.23
N GLY A 257 -27.36 -2.54 -17.89
CA GLY A 257 -28.05 -1.47 -17.18
C GLY A 257 -28.44 -0.28 -18.05
N ALA A 258 -28.73 -0.53 -19.34
CA ALA A 258 -29.38 0.36 -20.31
C ALA A 258 -29.85 1.70 -19.69
N PRO A 259 -28.96 2.71 -19.63
CA PRO A 259 -29.26 3.95 -18.91
C PRO A 259 -30.42 4.75 -19.53
N ASP A 260 -30.78 4.44 -20.79
CA ASP A 260 -31.79 5.15 -21.59
C ASP A 260 -32.84 4.20 -22.19
N ASN A 261 -33.35 3.22 -21.42
CA ASN A 261 -34.55 2.45 -21.78
C ASN A 261 -35.77 3.33 -22.06
#